data_AF-A0A2K3LC31-F1
#
_entry.id   AF-A0A2K3LC31-F1
#
_cell.length_a   1.000
_cell.length_b   1.000
_cell.length_c   1.000
_cell.angle_alpha   90.00
_cell.angle_beta   90.00
_cell.angle_gamma   90.00
#
_symmetry.space_group_name_H-M   'P 1'
#
loop_
_entity.id
_entity.type
_entity.pdbx_description
1 polymer ?
#
loop_
_entity_poly.entity_id
_entity_poly.type
_entity_poly.pdbx_seq_one_letter_code
_entity_poly.pdbx_strand_id
1 'polypeptide(L)'
;MSPQLGQKYLYNPLRHNVSSPIQVKSKRIHAAGLVKASMNNNKDVHVLSKEHLAVSLAKYVSELSEKYIREKGRFTVVLSPGPVKYLRKLVESPYRESIDWSKWHIFLVDERVVPKTNVDSNYKLANDG
;
A
#
# COMPACT_ATOMS: atom_id res chain seq x y z
N MET A 1 45.23 -10.55 -43.10
CA MET A 1 44.43 -9.43 -43.64
C MET A 1 43.50 -8.98 -42.52
N SER A 2 43.70 -7.78 -41.98
CA SER A 2 42.76 -7.18 -41.02
C SER A 2 41.54 -6.62 -41.77
N PRO A 3 40.37 -6.62 -41.13
CA PRO A 3 39.70 -5.34 -40.89
C PRO A 3 39.13 -5.19 -39.47
N GLN A 4 39.06 -3.92 -39.04
CA GLN A 4 38.53 -3.40 -37.78
C GLN A 4 37.00 -3.19 -37.87
N LEU A 5 36.29 -3.27 -36.72
CA LEU A 5 35.12 -2.48 -36.25
C LEU A 5 34.39 -3.33 -35.17
N GLY A 6 33.80 -2.82 -34.08
CA GLY A 6 33.40 -1.46 -33.74
C GLY A 6 33.00 -1.34 -32.26
N GLN A 7 32.69 -0.11 -31.87
CA GLN A 7 32.53 0.44 -30.52
C GLN A 7 31.72 -0.39 -29.50
N LYS A 8 32.25 -0.38 -28.26
CA LYS A 8 31.53 -0.68 -27.02
C LYS A 8 30.45 0.39 -26.80
N TYR A 9 29.18 -0.02 -26.78
CA TYR A 9 28.08 0.82 -26.32
C TYR A 9 28.16 0.97 -24.79
N LEU A 10 28.57 2.16 -24.33
CA LEU A 10 28.45 2.61 -22.95
C LEU A 10 26.98 2.98 -22.69
N TYR A 11 26.27 2.16 -21.93
CA TYR A 11 24.95 2.49 -21.40
C TYR A 11 25.12 3.39 -20.16
N ASN A 12 24.81 4.67 -20.29
CA ASN A 12 24.69 5.62 -19.18
C ASN A 12 23.20 5.91 -18.91
N PRO A 13 22.61 5.44 -17.80
CA PRO A 13 21.26 5.87 -17.44
C PRO A 13 21.28 7.32 -16.95
N LEU A 14 20.41 8.15 -17.55
CA LEU A 14 20.19 9.56 -17.21
C LEU A 14 19.66 9.68 -15.77
N ARG A 15 20.40 10.42 -14.93
CA ARG A 15 19.96 10.84 -13.59
C ARG A 15 18.91 11.94 -13.73
N HIS A 16 17.66 11.67 -13.36
CA HIS A 16 16.69 12.72 -13.09
C HIS A 16 16.83 13.19 -11.63
N ASN A 17 17.22 14.46 -11.46
CA ASN A 17 17.16 15.17 -10.19
C ASN A 17 15.69 15.39 -9.80
N VAL A 18 15.21 14.66 -8.80
CA VAL A 18 13.94 14.95 -8.12
C VAL A 18 14.28 15.67 -6.82
N SER A 19 13.81 16.91 -6.69
CA SER A 19 13.88 17.69 -5.46
C SER A 19 13.21 16.92 -4.32
N SER A 20 13.86 16.87 -3.15
CA SER A 20 13.39 16.21 -1.94
C SER A 20 11.93 16.56 -1.59
N PRO A 21 11.08 15.60 -1.20
CA PRO A 21 9.74 15.93 -0.74
C PRO A 21 9.79 16.65 0.62
N ILE A 22 8.92 17.65 0.74
CA ILE A 22 8.64 18.46 1.92
C ILE A 22 8.39 17.54 3.13
N GLN A 23 9.14 17.76 4.23
CA GLN A 23 8.95 17.06 5.49
C GLN A 23 7.58 17.43 6.10
N VAL A 24 6.63 16.50 6.04
CA VAL A 24 5.37 16.60 6.79
C VAL A 24 5.64 16.10 8.20
N LYS A 25 5.65 17.01 9.19
CA LYS A 25 5.71 16.64 10.60
C LYS A 25 4.41 15.95 11.01
N SER A 26 4.47 14.66 11.29
CA SER A 26 3.34 13.88 11.77
C SER A 26 2.89 14.40 13.15
N LYS A 27 1.64 14.88 13.25
CA LYS A 27 1.04 15.27 14.53
C LYS A 27 0.76 14.02 15.35
N ARG A 28 1.26 13.99 16.59
CA ARG A 28 1.04 12.91 17.56
C ARG A 28 -0.46 12.72 17.83
N ILE A 29 -0.99 11.55 17.51
CA ILE A 29 -2.30 11.11 17.99
C ILE A 29 -2.05 10.21 19.21
N HIS A 30 -2.50 10.67 20.38
CA HIS A 30 -2.54 9.85 21.59
C HIS A 30 -3.72 8.88 21.49
N ALA A 31 -3.45 7.66 21.03
CA ALA A 31 -4.34 6.52 21.22
C ALA A 31 -3.51 5.35 21.74
N ALA A 32 -4.03 4.67 22.77
CA ALA A 32 -3.34 3.73 23.63
C ALA A 32 -2.56 2.63 22.88
N GLY A 33 -1.29 2.46 23.26
CA GLY A 33 -0.38 1.42 22.76
C GLY A 33 1.04 1.96 22.62
N LEU A 34 1.90 1.68 23.60
CA LEU A 34 3.29 2.12 23.64
C LEU A 34 4.07 1.65 22.39
N VAL A 35 4.70 2.57 21.65
CA VAL A 35 5.56 2.30 20.48
C VAL A 35 7.01 2.62 20.83
N LYS A 36 7.94 1.68 20.61
CA LYS A 36 9.37 1.98 20.53
C LYS A 36 10.14 0.96 19.70
N ALA A 37 10.42 1.30 18.44
CA ALA A 37 11.70 1.05 17.78
C ALA A 37 11.76 1.83 16.47
N SER A 38 12.63 2.84 16.42
CA SER A 38 13.08 3.47 15.17
C SER A 38 14.47 2.93 14.89
N MET A 39 14.60 2.11 13.84
CA MET A 39 15.89 1.75 13.28
C MET A 39 16.11 2.61 12.03
N ASN A 40 17.37 3.02 11.84
CA ASN A 40 17.84 4.12 11.02
C ASN A 40 17.63 3.94 9.49
N ASN A 41 16.39 3.70 9.06
CA ASN A 41 15.98 3.38 7.69
C ASN A 41 14.53 3.85 7.41
N ASN A 42 14.15 5.09 7.74
CA ASN A 42 12.88 5.74 7.33
C ASN A 42 11.59 4.87 7.41
N LYS A 43 11.55 3.89 8.32
CA LYS A 43 10.50 2.87 8.46
C LYS A 43 9.82 3.08 9.80
N ASP A 44 8.50 3.23 9.76
CA ASP A 44 7.67 3.26 10.95
C ASP A 44 7.22 1.84 11.30
N VAL A 45 7.56 1.37 12.51
CA VAL A 45 7.20 0.03 13.01
C VAL A 45 6.21 0.16 14.16
N HIS A 46 5.03 -0.44 13.99
CA HIS A 46 3.98 -0.49 15.01
C HIS A 46 3.73 -1.94 15.41
N VAL A 47 3.81 -2.24 16.71
CA VAL A 47 3.52 -3.57 17.27
C VAL A 47 2.15 -3.51 17.92
N LEU A 48 1.22 -4.35 17.44
CA LEU A 48 -0.19 -4.35 17.85
C LEU A 48 -0.65 -5.78 18.15
N SER A 49 -1.64 -5.92 19.04
CA SER A 49 -2.38 -7.18 19.15
C SER A 49 -3.21 -7.43 17.88
N LYS A 50 -3.67 -8.66 17.67
CA LYS A 50 -4.45 -9.02 16.48
C LYS A 50 -5.74 -8.19 16.37
N GLU A 51 -6.37 -7.92 17.50
CA GLU A 51 -7.63 -7.17 17.60
C GLU A 51 -7.39 -5.69 17.25
N HIS A 52 -6.33 -5.09 17.78
CA HIS A 52 -5.98 -3.69 17.53
C HIS A 52 -5.41 -3.48 16.12
N LEU A 53 -4.82 -4.51 15.52
CA LEU A 53 -4.25 -4.45 14.17
C LEU A 53 -5.32 -4.09 13.14
N ALA A 54 -6.46 -4.78 13.12
CA ALA A 54 -7.51 -4.54 12.13
C ALA A 54 -8.09 -3.12 12.24
N VAL A 55 -8.36 -2.66 13.48
CA VAL A 55 -8.89 -1.32 13.74
C VAL A 55 -7.90 -0.23 13.34
N SER A 56 -6.63 -0.38 13.74
CA SER A 56 -5.59 0.60 13.43
C SER A 56 -5.30 0.64 11.93
N LEU A 57 -5.32 -0.51 11.26
CA LEU A 57 -5.09 -0.61 9.81
C LEU A 57 -6.23 0.04 9.02
N ALA A 58 -7.48 -0.17 9.41
CA ALA A 58 -8.62 0.48 8.75
C ALA A 58 -8.58 2.01 8.89
N LYS A 59 -8.25 2.51 10.08
CA LYS A 59 -8.04 3.95 10.30
C LYS A 59 -6.91 4.48 9.41
N TYR A 60 -5.77 3.80 9.39
CA TYR A 60 -4.63 4.23 8.59
C TYR A 60 -4.92 4.24 7.08
N VAL A 61 -5.55 3.19 6.55
CA VAL A 61 -5.87 3.10 5.13
C VAL A 61 -6.96 4.11 4.73
N SER A 62 -7.96 4.37 5.57
CA SER A 62 -8.98 5.39 5.28
C SER A 62 -8.38 6.80 5.24
N GLU A 63 -7.49 7.15 6.18
CA GLU A 63 -6.75 8.43 6.17
C GLU A 63 -5.87 8.57 4.91
N LEU A 64 -5.20 7.49 4.48
CA LEU A 64 -4.42 7.50 3.24
C LEU A 64 -5.32 7.64 2.00
N SER A 65 -6.45 6.96 1.97
CA SER A 65 -7.44 7.06 0.90
C SER A 65 -7.91 8.50 0.75
N GLU A 66 -8.38 9.12 1.83
CA GLU A 66 -8.85 10.50 1.83
C GLU A 66 -7.76 11.46 1.33
N LYS A 67 -6.52 11.31 1.85
CA LYS A 67 -5.37 12.12 1.45
C LYS A 67 -5.12 12.04 -0.05
N TYR A 68 -4.99 10.83 -0.61
CA TYR A 68 -4.60 10.67 -2.00
C TYR A 68 -5.75 10.92 -2.98
N ILE A 69 -7.00 10.69 -2.58
CA ILE A 69 -8.16 11.13 -3.37
C ILE A 69 -8.16 12.66 -3.47
N ARG A 70 -7.91 13.38 -2.37
CA ARG A 70 -7.80 14.84 -2.38
C ARG A 70 -6.63 15.33 -3.24
N GLU A 71 -5.46 14.70 -3.16
CA GLU A 71 -4.25 15.14 -3.86
C GLU A 71 -4.21 14.73 -5.35
N LYS A 72 -4.78 13.57 -5.71
CA LYS A 72 -4.59 12.94 -7.03
C LYS A 72 -5.90 12.54 -7.72
N GLY A 73 -7.03 12.74 -7.07
CA GLY A 73 -8.35 12.35 -7.56
C GLY A 73 -8.61 10.83 -7.56
N ARG A 74 -7.71 10.02 -6.98
CA ARG A 74 -7.81 8.55 -6.90
C ARG A 74 -6.93 7.97 -5.80
N PHE A 75 -7.31 6.78 -5.33
CA PHE A 75 -6.52 5.96 -4.42
C PHE A 75 -6.26 4.60 -5.04
N THR A 76 -4.99 4.22 -5.19
CA THR A 76 -4.61 2.94 -5.79
C THR A 76 -3.93 2.07 -4.76
N VAL A 77 -4.41 0.83 -4.63
CA VAL A 77 -3.88 -0.16 -3.68
C VAL A 77 -3.62 -1.48 -4.37
N VAL A 78 -2.60 -2.19 -3.89
CA VAL A 78 -2.29 -3.56 -4.30
C VAL A 78 -2.48 -4.45 -3.07
N LEU A 79 -3.43 -5.38 -3.14
CA LEU A 79 -3.72 -6.32 -2.07
C LEU A 79 -2.83 -7.55 -2.19
N SER A 80 -2.26 -7.96 -1.06
CA SER A 80 -1.67 -9.29 -0.91
C SER A 80 -2.64 -10.19 -0.13
N PRO A 81 -2.64 -11.51 -0.36
CA PRO A 81 -3.63 -12.40 0.25
C PRO A 81 -3.64 -12.38 1.79
N GLY A 82 -2.47 -12.32 2.44
CA GLY A 82 -2.37 -12.38 3.90
C GLY A 82 -3.07 -11.25 4.65
N PRO A 83 -2.81 -9.97 4.30
CA PRO A 83 -3.40 -8.80 4.97
C PRO A 83 -4.90 -8.59 4.74
N VAL A 84 -5.52 -9.19 3.71
CA VAL A 84 -6.94 -8.96 3.36
C VAL A 84 -7.87 -9.16 4.56
N LYS A 85 -7.65 -10.19 5.37
CA LYS A 85 -8.47 -10.45 6.56
C LYS A 85 -8.47 -9.33 7.61
N TYR A 86 -7.44 -8.50 7.65
CA TYR A 86 -7.34 -7.36 8.58
C TYR A 86 -7.95 -6.08 8.01
N LEU A 87 -8.29 -6.06 6.72
CA LEU A 87 -8.93 -4.94 6.04
C LEU A 87 -10.46 -4.96 6.14
N ARG A 88 -11.05 -6.05 6.65
CA ARG A 88 -12.50 -6.22 6.88
C ARG A 88 -13.16 -5.02 7.55
N LYS A 89 -12.46 -4.38 8.49
CA LYS A 89 -12.96 -3.19 9.18
C LYS A 89 -13.25 -2.01 8.24
N LEU A 90 -12.62 -1.92 7.07
CA LEU A 90 -12.90 -0.87 6.08
C LEU A 90 -14.28 -0.98 5.44
N VAL A 91 -14.84 -2.19 5.36
CA VAL A 91 -16.18 -2.43 4.77
C VAL A 91 -17.30 -2.46 5.83
N GLU A 92 -16.95 -2.16 7.08
CA GLU A 92 -17.87 -1.93 8.20
C GLU A 92 -18.03 -0.43 8.49
N SER A 93 -19.08 -0.06 9.22
CA SER A 93 -19.25 1.32 9.69
C SER A 93 -18.14 1.73 10.66
N PRO A 94 -17.63 2.97 10.63
CA PRO A 94 -18.05 4.10 9.78
C PRO A 94 -17.31 4.21 8.44
N TYR A 95 -16.39 3.29 8.15
CA TYR A 95 -15.50 3.40 6.99
C TYR A 95 -16.22 3.11 5.68
N ARG A 96 -17.15 2.15 5.70
CA ARG A 96 -17.98 1.80 4.55
C ARG A 96 -18.68 3.02 3.95
N GLU A 97 -19.20 3.91 4.81
CA GLU A 97 -19.95 5.09 4.39
C GLU A 97 -19.07 6.31 4.11
N SER A 98 -17.92 6.43 4.80
CA SER A 98 -17.05 7.61 4.68
C SER A 98 -16.03 7.54 3.55
N ILE A 99 -15.68 6.34 3.08
CA ILE A 99 -14.74 6.15 1.98
C ILE A 99 -15.43 6.36 0.63
N ASP A 100 -14.86 7.20 -0.24
CA ASP A 100 -15.29 7.33 -1.64
C ASP A 100 -14.72 6.17 -2.48
N TRP A 101 -15.40 5.02 -2.42
CA TRP A 101 -15.04 3.80 -3.15
C TRP A 101 -14.98 3.98 -4.67
N SER A 102 -15.69 4.97 -5.23
CA SER A 102 -15.68 5.25 -6.68
C SER A 102 -14.29 5.67 -7.20
N LYS A 103 -13.41 6.11 -6.29
CA LYS A 103 -12.05 6.57 -6.58
C LYS A 103 -10.98 5.53 -6.28
N TRP A 104 -11.39 4.35 -5.81
CA TRP A 104 -10.47 3.25 -5.51
C TRP A 104 -10.13 2.46 -6.76
N HIS A 105 -8.85 2.17 -6.93
CA HIS A 105 -8.34 1.21 -7.91
C HIS A 105 -7.60 0.11 -7.17
N ILE A 106 -8.14 -1.10 -7.21
CA ILE A 106 -7.64 -2.24 -6.46
C ILE A 106 -7.00 -3.23 -7.42
N PHE A 107 -5.75 -3.61 -7.13
CA PHE A 107 -5.01 -4.65 -7.83
C PHE A 107 -4.65 -5.77 -6.86
N LEU A 108 -4.37 -6.95 -7.38
CA LEU A 108 -3.83 -8.07 -6.60
C LEU A 108 -2.33 -8.19 -6.92
N VAL A 109 -1.51 -8.43 -5.90
CA VAL A 109 -0.05 -8.58 -6.09
C VAL A 109 0.29 -9.85 -6.89
N ASP A 110 -0.48 -10.91 -6.66
CA ASP A 110 -0.39 -12.21 -7.30
C ASP A 110 -1.79 -12.82 -7.41
N GLU A 111 -1.94 -13.83 -8.27
CA GLU A 111 -3.18 -14.60 -8.39
C GLU A 111 -2.85 -16.04 -8.80
N ARG A 112 -3.72 -16.97 -8.39
CA ARG A 112 -3.64 -18.39 -8.71
C ARG A 112 -4.37 -18.60 -10.02
N VAL A 113 -3.82 -19.45 -10.89
CA VAL A 113 -4.40 -19.73 -12.20
C VAL A 113 -5.55 -20.73 -12.03
N VAL A 114 -6.62 -20.28 -11.37
CA VAL A 114 -7.84 -21.05 -11.06
C VAL A 114 -9.07 -20.17 -11.31
N PRO A 115 -10.29 -20.75 -11.45
CA PRO A 115 -11.50 -19.96 -11.55
C PRO A 115 -11.66 -18.99 -10.38
N LYS A 116 -12.24 -17.81 -10.63
CA LYS A 116 -12.43 -16.76 -9.61
C LYS A 116 -13.24 -17.22 -8.39
N THR A 117 -14.11 -18.23 -8.55
CA THR A 117 -14.96 -18.80 -7.50
C THR A 117 -14.28 -19.93 -6.72
N ASN A 118 -13.07 -20.34 -7.10
CA ASN A 118 -12.30 -21.37 -6.41
C ASN A 118 -11.78 -20.86 -5.06
N VAL A 119 -11.70 -21.74 -4.05
CA VAL A 119 -11.21 -21.41 -2.69
C VAL A 119 -9.77 -20.88 -2.67
N ASP A 120 -8.93 -21.25 -3.64
CA ASP A 120 -7.53 -20.83 -3.72
C ASP A 120 -7.31 -19.49 -4.43
N SER A 121 -8.38 -18.90 -4.98
CA SER A 121 -8.38 -17.60 -5.66
C SER A 121 -8.17 -16.44 -4.68
N ASN A 122 -7.12 -15.64 -4.89
CA ASN A 122 -6.89 -14.41 -4.13
C ASN A 122 -8.01 -13.39 -4.37
N TYR A 123 -8.55 -13.35 -5.59
CA TYR A 123 -9.73 -12.56 -5.92
C TYR A 123 -10.92 -12.97 -5.07
N LYS A 124 -11.18 -14.26 -4.90
CA LYS A 124 -12.28 -14.74 -4.04
C LYS A 124 -12.07 -14.29 -2.59
N LEU A 125 -10.85 -14.47 -2.08
CA LEU A 125 -10.50 -14.06 -0.73
C LEU A 125 -10.75 -12.55 -0.50
N ALA A 126 -10.40 -11.70 -1.47
CA ALA A 126 -10.65 -10.26 -1.40
C ALA A 126 -12.13 -9.90 -1.57
N ASN A 127 -12.86 -10.60 -2.43
CA ASN A 127 -14.27 -10.34 -2.71
C ASN A 127 -15.20 -10.76 -1.57
N ASP A 128 -14.87 -11.86 -0.89
CA ASP A 128 -15.70 -12.43 0.20
C ASP A 128 -15.34 -11.86 1.58
N GLY A 129 -14.25 -11.08 1.66
CA GLY A 129 -13.73 -10.51 2.89
C GLY A 129 -14.32 -9.16 3.25
#